data_AF-A0A3R5UD14-F1
#
_entry.id   AF-A0A3R5UD14-F1
#
_cell.length_a   1.000
_cell.length_b   1.000
_cell.length_c   1.000
_cell.angle_alpha   90.00
_cell.angle_beta   90.00
_cell.angle_gamma   90.00
#
_symmetry.space_group_name_H-M   'P 1'
#
loop_
_entity.id
_entity.type
_entity.pdbx_description
1 polymer ?
#
loop_
_entity_poly.entity_id
_entity_poly.type
_entity_poly.pdbx_seq_one_letter_code
_entity_poly.pdbx_strand_id
1 'polypeptide(L)'
;MQKSRKYNYSQIDSNVIMFVAKDQISRYTNDNLERIASNTANTWQRDRNEDELLDNTIQGKIAEDMFGDFIEFYQTQQDIIYTSYDEFREDDFEKHAPIDGILCKAINDSLRDGIKRINEDIRNGGKFGKISNETRAFLKSKQLYTVEIKSSIIPIADYNGVDKSNFSNVYQQRNLIKNLRKRDMFVYPEFTRTLGKTVHDFKKYCEHVGENNRDFRGITGEDLIQRIIKKELETKCSIYTRIFFDFENTSSIIGYITGYALGSDFFIEPEIMNISKKNKSESAIYYKFPIEKCKNMLQIFNDTRIWR
;
A
#
# COMPACT_ATOMS: atom_id res chain seq x y z
N MET A 1 -1.42 -19.33 -19.23
CA MET A 1 -0.65 -18.20 -18.69
C MET A 1 -0.73 -17.08 -19.71
N GLN A 2 -1.19 -15.89 -19.32
CA GLN A 2 -1.24 -14.73 -20.20
C GLN A 2 0.08 -13.95 -20.05
N LYS A 3 0.41 -13.04 -20.98
CA LYS A 3 1.71 -12.36 -20.99
C LYS A 3 1.56 -10.90 -21.42
N SER A 4 2.11 -9.98 -20.62
CA SER A 4 2.35 -8.60 -21.02
C SER A 4 3.76 -8.43 -21.61
N ARG A 5 4.16 -7.20 -21.88
CA ARG A 5 5.53 -6.89 -22.31
C ARG A 5 6.56 -7.25 -21.22
N LYS A 6 6.21 -7.12 -19.94
CA LYS A 6 7.15 -7.23 -18.81
C LYS A 6 6.97 -8.48 -17.95
N TYR A 7 5.76 -9.05 -17.90
CA TYR A 7 5.39 -10.10 -16.94
C TYR A 7 4.56 -11.22 -17.57
N ASN A 8 4.63 -12.40 -16.96
CA ASN A 8 3.65 -13.45 -17.18
C ASN A 8 2.58 -13.40 -16.08
N TYR A 9 1.35 -13.72 -16.46
CA TYR A 9 0.17 -13.68 -15.60
C TYR A 9 -0.47 -15.06 -15.49
N SER A 10 -0.81 -15.41 -14.26
CA SER A 10 -1.75 -16.47 -13.97
C SER A 10 -2.87 -15.92 -13.10
N GLN A 11 -4.09 -16.39 -13.35
CA GLN A 11 -5.22 -16.12 -12.48
C GLN A 11 -5.60 -17.42 -11.79
N ILE A 12 -5.62 -17.40 -10.46
CA ILE A 12 -6.11 -18.51 -9.66
C ILE A 12 -7.26 -17.99 -8.82
N ASP A 13 -8.45 -18.49 -9.14
CA ASP A 13 -9.72 -18.04 -8.58
C ASP A 13 -9.89 -16.52 -8.80
N SER A 14 -9.90 -15.72 -7.73
CA SER A 14 -10.03 -14.26 -7.77
C SER A 14 -8.71 -13.50 -7.61
N ASN A 15 -7.56 -14.18 -7.70
CA ASN A 15 -6.26 -13.58 -7.38
C ASN A 15 -5.39 -13.57 -8.63
N VAL A 16 -4.58 -12.52 -8.75
CA VAL A 16 -3.63 -12.35 -9.86
C VAL A 16 -2.24 -12.68 -9.37
N ILE A 17 -1.57 -13.56 -10.10
CA ILE A 17 -0.19 -13.96 -9.85
C ILE A 17 0.65 -13.48 -11.03
N MET A 18 1.71 -12.73 -10.72
CA MET A 18 2.63 -12.17 -11.69
C MET A 18 3.99 -12.80 -11.53
N PHE A 19 4.64 -13.10 -12.66
CA PHE A 19 5.95 -13.73 -12.70
C PHE A 19 6.91 -12.84 -13.48
N VAL A 20 8.08 -12.59 -12.92
CA VAL A 20 9.22 -11.96 -13.59
C VAL A 20 10.46 -12.82 -13.39
N ALA A 21 11.24 -13.02 -14.45
CA ALA A 21 12.47 -13.81 -14.36
C ALA A 21 13.52 -13.07 -13.49
N LYS A 22 14.28 -13.82 -12.67
CA LYS A 22 15.23 -13.23 -11.69
C LYS A 22 16.36 -12.43 -12.34
N ASP A 23 16.78 -12.81 -13.54
CA ASP A 23 17.77 -12.08 -14.33
C ASP A 23 17.29 -10.68 -14.76
N GLN A 24 15.98 -10.43 -14.72
CA GLN A 24 15.38 -9.13 -15.02
C GLN A 24 15.34 -8.19 -13.79
N ILE A 25 15.79 -8.63 -12.60
CA ILE A 25 15.80 -7.79 -11.39
C ILE A 25 16.66 -6.54 -11.57
N SER A 26 17.73 -6.63 -12.34
CA SER A 26 18.65 -5.51 -12.60
C SER A 26 17.97 -4.29 -13.24
N ARG A 27 16.78 -4.45 -13.85
CA ARG A 27 15.99 -3.31 -14.33
C ARG A 27 15.46 -2.42 -13.20
N TYR A 28 15.42 -2.96 -11.98
CA TYR A 28 15.06 -2.26 -10.75
C TYR A 28 16.27 -1.92 -9.90
N THR A 29 17.48 -1.99 -10.47
CA THR A 29 18.75 -1.53 -9.87
C THR A 29 19.26 -0.32 -10.66
N ASN A 30 18.63 0.86 -10.50
CA ASN A 30 19.02 2.12 -11.15
C ASN A 30 19.67 3.10 -10.14
N ASP A 31 20.37 4.11 -10.64
CA ASP A 31 21.17 5.11 -9.90
C ASP A 31 20.39 5.84 -8.78
N ASN A 32 19.06 5.90 -8.88
CA ASN A 32 18.22 6.56 -7.89
C ASN A 32 17.87 5.69 -6.67
N LEU A 33 18.19 4.39 -6.64
CA LEU A 33 17.80 3.52 -5.52
C LEU A 33 18.49 3.86 -4.22
N GLU A 34 19.78 4.16 -4.26
CA GLU A 34 20.52 4.56 -3.06
C GLU A 34 19.92 5.84 -2.48
N ARG A 35 19.49 6.77 -3.34
CA ARG A 35 18.77 7.99 -2.95
C ARG A 35 17.38 7.69 -2.38
N ILE A 36 16.59 6.84 -3.04
CA ILE A 36 15.27 6.43 -2.54
C ILE A 36 15.41 5.73 -1.19
N ALA A 37 16.35 4.81 -1.06
CA ALA A 37 16.54 4.02 0.14
C ALA A 37 16.98 4.91 1.31
N SER A 38 17.97 5.79 1.09
CA SER A 38 18.45 6.75 2.10
C SER A 38 17.39 7.77 2.55
N ASN A 39 16.46 8.15 1.67
CA ASN A 39 15.38 9.09 1.98
C ASN A 39 14.05 8.42 2.36
N THR A 40 13.98 7.08 2.33
CA THR A 40 12.81 6.35 2.82
C THR A 40 12.73 6.51 4.33
N ALA A 41 11.67 7.17 4.79
CA ALA A 41 11.54 7.56 6.19
C ALA A 41 11.50 6.32 7.10
N ASN A 42 12.62 6.04 7.78
CA ASN A 42 12.72 5.07 8.86
C ASN A 42 11.99 5.62 10.09
N THR A 43 10.66 5.56 10.05
CA THR A 43 9.82 6.12 11.11
C THR A 43 9.87 5.31 12.43
N TRP A 44 10.51 4.13 12.45
CA TRP A 44 10.45 3.18 13.58
C TRP A 44 11.72 2.40 13.95
N GLN A 45 12.73 2.33 13.07
CA GLN A 45 13.94 1.53 13.32
C GLN A 45 15.18 2.39 13.16
N ARG A 46 15.92 2.61 14.25
CA ARG A 46 17.13 3.45 14.27
C ARG A 46 18.36 2.79 13.64
N ASP A 47 18.40 1.46 13.54
CA ASP A 47 19.62 0.70 13.20
C ASP A 47 19.34 -0.40 12.15
N ARG A 48 18.80 -0.03 10.98
CA ARG A 48 18.56 -0.99 9.90
C ARG A 48 19.82 -1.18 9.04
N ASN A 49 20.13 -2.42 8.67
CA ASN A 49 21.22 -2.73 7.73
C ASN A 49 20.93 -2.08 6.36
N GLU A 50 21.93 -1.45 5.75
CA GLU A 50 21.85 -0.82 4.42
C GLU A 50 21.42 -1.82 3.34
N ASP A 51 21.91 -3.06 3.40
CA ASP A 51 21.51 -4.13 2.47
C ASP A 51 20.02 -4.48 2.61
N GLU A 52 19.52 -4.59 3.86
CA GLU A 52 18.08 -4.86 4.10
C GLU A 52 17.22 -3.72 3.55
N LEU A 53 17.70 -2.49 3.68
CA LEU A 53 16.99 -1.30 3.22
C LEU A 53 16.97 -1.23 1.68
N LEU A 54 18.07 -1.58 1.01
CA LEU A 54 18.12 -1.71 -0.44
C LEU A 54 17.19 -2.81 -0.95
N ASP A 55 17.24 -4.01 -0.36
CA ASP A 55 16.37 -5.14 -0.71
C ASP A 55 14.88 -4.78 -0.57
N ASN A 56 14.51 -4.12 0.53
CA ASN A 56 13.13 -3.64 0.74
C ASN A 56 12.72 -2.60 -0.31
N THR A 57 13.65 -1.72 -0.72
CA THR A 57 13.40 -0.70 -1.74
C THR A 57 13.18 -1.35 -3.11
N ILE A 58 14.03 -2.31 -3.50
CA ILE A 58 13.88 -3.09 -4.74
C ILE A 58 12.53 -3.81 -4.74
N GLN A 59 12.19 -4.49 -3.64
CA GLN A 59 10.88 -5.15 -3.49
C GLN A 59 9.72 -4.16 -3.66
N GLY A 60 9.81 -2.97 -3.07
CA GLY A 60 8.85 -1.88 -3.26
C GLY A 60 8.67 -1.51 -4.73
N LYS A 61 9.78 -1.26 -5.44
CA LYS A 61 9.76 -0.86 -6.85
C LYS A 61 9.23 -1.95 -7.78
N ILE A 62 9.54 -3.22 -7.50
CA ILE A 62 8.94 -4.35 -8.23
C ILE A 62 7.43 -4.35 -8.01
N ALA A 63 6.94 -4.07 -6.81
CA ALA A 63 5.50 -4.05 -6.52
C ALA A 63 4.78 -2.92 -7.25
N GLU A 64 5.36 -1.72 -7.27
CA GLU A 64 4.83 -0.58 -8.01
C GLU A 64 4.75 -0.86 -9.52
N ASP A 65 5.82 -1.39 -10.13
CA ASP A 65 5.85 -1.73 -11.55
C ASP A 65 4.90 -2.90 -11.89
N MET A 66 4.80 -3.91 -11.01
CA MET A 66 3.82 -4.99 -11.16
C MET A 66 2.39 -4.46 -11.13
N PHE A 67 2.08 -3.54 -10.22
CA PHE A 67 0.75 -2.93 -10.15
C PHE A 67 0.45 -2.08 -11.40
N GLY A 68 1.41 -1.27 -11.85
CA GLY A 68 1.28 -0.48 -13.08
C GLY A 68 1.03 -1.37 -14.31
N ASP A 69 1.84 -2.42 -14.51
CA ASP A 69 1.66 -3.36 -15.61
C ASP A 69 0.35 -4.13 -15.49
N PHE A 70 -0.11 -4.46 -14.28
CA PHE A 70 -1.43 -5.06 -14.06
C PHE A 70 -2.56 -4.15 -14.55
N ILE A 71 -2.51 -2.85 -14.23
CA ILE A 71 -3.51 -1.88 -14.70
C ILE A 71 -3.49 -1.79 -16.23
N GLU A 72 -2.31 -1.62 -16.84
CA GLU A 72 -2.16 -1.54 -18.31
C GLU A 72 -2.64 -2.82 -19.01
N PHE A 73 -2.29 -3.99 -18.47
CA PHE A 73 -2.58 -5.28 -19.09
C PHE A 73 -4.08 -5.61 -19.08
N TYR A 74 -4.78 -5.38 -17.97
CA TYR A 74 -6.20 -5.70 -17.86
C TYR A 74 -7.12 -4.60 -18.36
N GLN A 75 -6.63 -3.36 -18.50
CA GLN A 75 -7.43 -2.26 -19.06
C GLN A 75 -7.29 -2.14 -20.58
N THR A 76 -7.91 -3.08 -21.28
CA THR A 76 -7.84 -3.17 -22.76
C THR A 76 -8.37 -1.94 -23.51
N GLN A 77 -9.28 -1.18 -22.92
CA GLN A 77 -9.83 0.05 -23.50
C GLN A 77 -8.99 1.30 -23.20
N GLN A 78 -7.96 1.16 -22.35
CA GLN A 78 -7.14 2.27 -21.85
C GLN A 78 -7.93 3.41 -21.17
N ASP A 79 -9.16 3.14 -20.72
CA ASP A 79 -10.00 4.16 -20.08
C ASP A 79 -9.57 4.50 -18.65
N ILE A 80 -8.72 3.66 -18.03
CA ILE A 80 -8.17 3.86 -16.69
C ILE A 80 -6.66 3.81 -16.80
N ILE A 81 -6.00 4.78 -16.20
CA ILE A 81 -4.54 4.89 -16.16
C ILE A 81 -4.06 4.93 -14.71
N TYR A 82 -2.88 4.35 -14.51
CA TYR A 82 -2.09 4.50 -13.29
C TYR A 82 -0.83 5.29 -13.64
N THR A 83 -0.54 6.33 -12.86
CA THR A 83 0.71 7.09 -12.96
C THR A 83 1.46 6.95 -11.65
N SER A 84 2.66 6.35 -11.69
CA SER A 84 3.51 6.22 -10.51
C SER A 84 3.96 7.59 -10.00
N TYR A 85 4.11 7.75 -8.68
CA TYR A 85 4.67 8.97 -8.09
C TYR A 85 6.07 9.27 -8.65
N ASP A 86 6.87 8.24 -8.91
CA ASP A 86 8.21 8.41 -9.47
C ASP A 86 8.24 9.03 -10.88
N GLU A 87 7.13 8.96 -11.63
CA GLU A 87 7.03 9.52 -12.98
C GLU A 87 6.79 11.04 -12.97
N PHE A 88 6.24 11.59 -11.88
CA PHE A 88 5.85 13.00 -11.82
C PHE A 88 6.43 13.78 -10.66
N ARG A 89 7.19 13.13 -9.77
CA ARG A 89 7.84 13.80 -8.64
C ARG A 89 8.85 14.84 -9.11
N GLU A 90 8.87 15.99 -8.43
CA GLU A 90 9.77 17.13 -8.72
C GLU A 90 10.83 17.36 -7.62
N ASP A 91 11.00 16.39 -6.72
CA ASP A 91 11.89 16.49 -5.56
C ASP A 91 13.20 15.71 -5.72
N ASP A 92 13.58 15.32 -6.94
CA ASP A 92 14.83 14.63 -7.27
C ASP A 92 15.16 13.41 -6.38
N PHE A 93 14.11 12.71 -5.92
CA PHE A 93 14.21 11.55 -5.02
C PHE A 93 14.71 11.89 -3.60
N GLU A 94 14.64 13.15 -3.19
CA GLU A 94 15.10 13.63 -1.88
C GLU A 94 14.08 13.43 -0.75
N LYS A 95 12.79 13.24 -1.05
CA LYS A 95 11.76 13.02 -0.04
C LYS A 95 11.12 11.64 -0.15
N HIS A 96 10.55 11.18 0.96
CA HIS A 96 9.77 9.96 0.98
C HIS A 96 8.50 10.14 0.14
N ALA A 97 8.13 9.11 -0.63
CA ALA A 97 6.91 9.12 -1.41
C ALA A 97 5.69 9.13 -0.48
N PRO A 98 4.79 10.13 -0.59
CA PRO A 98 3.60 10.23 0.28
C PRO A 98 2.47 9.28 -0.14
N ILE A 99 2.56 8.75 -1.37
CA ILE A 99 1.68 7.81 -2.08
C ILE A 99 2.54 7.08 -3.11
N ASP A 100 2.09 5.92 -3.59
CA ASP A 100 2.80 5.18 -4.65
C ASP A 100 2.38 5.64 -6.06
N GLY A 101 1.16 6.16 -6.21
CA GLY A 101 0.71 6.74 -7.49
C GLY A 101 -0.74 7.21 -7.49
N ILE A 102 -1.22 7.57 -8.68
CA ILE A 102 -2.59 8.04 -8.92
C ILE A 102 -3.26 7.11 -9.93
N LEU A 103 -4.48 6.68 -9.62
CA LEU A 103 -5.37 5.96 -10.53
C LEU A 103 -6.53 6.87 -10.94
N CYS A 104 -6.78 7.03 -12.24
CA CYS A 104 -7.89 7.85 -12.73
C CYS A 104 -8.35 7.40 -14.12
N LYS A 105 -9.43 8.00 -14.62
CA LYS A 105 -9.82 7.83 -16.02
C LYS A 105 -8.84 8.54 -16.95
N ALA A 106 -8.51 7.96 -18.10
CA ALA A 106 -7.55 8.54 -19.05
C ALA A 106 -7.95 9.93 -19.55
N ILE A 107 -9.25 10.17 -19.70
CA ILE A 107 -9.82 11.46 -20.13
C ILE A 107 -9.90 12.52 -19.01
N ASN A 108 -9.29 12.27 -17.85
CA ASN A 108 -9.39 13.18 -16.71
C ASN A 108 -8.48 14.40 -16.86
N ASP A 109 -9.05 15.51 -17.31
CA ASP A 109 -8.35 16.78 -17.53
C ASP A 109 -7.76 17.41 -16.25
N SER A 110 -8.15 16.93 -15.06
CA SER A 110 -7.64 17.45 -13.78
C SER A 110 -6.33 16.78 -13.32
N LEU A 111 -5.85 15.73 -14.00
CA LEU A 111 -4.65 15.00 -13.58
C LEU A 111 -3.43 15.91 -13.43
N ARG A 112 -3.20 16.80 -14.40
CA ARG A 112 -2.08 17.75 -14.37
C ARG A 112 -2.14 18.69 -13.17
N ASP A 113 -3.32 19.23 -12.88
CA ASP A 113 -3.53 20.11 -11.72
C ASP A 113 -3.37 19.35 -10.40
N GLY A 114 -3.81 18.08 -10.35
CA GLY A 114 -3.62 17.20 -9.21
C GLY A 114 -2.13 16.95 -8.91
N ILE A 115 -1.36 16.58 -9.94
CA ILE A 115 0.10 16.40 -9.86
C ILE A 115 0.77 17.67 -9.36
N LYS A 116 0.43 18.83 -9.94
CA LYS A 116 1.00 20.12 -9.53
C LYS A 116 0.78 20.40 -8.05
N ARG A 117 -0.44 20.19 -7.54
CA ARG A 117 -0.76 20.37 -6.11
C ARG A 117 0.01 19.42 -5.21
N ILE A 118 0.18 18.16 -5.61
CA ILE A 118 0.98 17.19 -4.87
C ILE A 118 2.43 17.68 -4.79
N ASN A 119 3.05 18.07 -5.91
CA ASN A 119 4.43 18.57 -5.90
C ASN A 119 4.59 19.86 -5.09
N GLU A 120 3.62 20.77 -5.13
CA GLU A 120 3.61 21.97 -4.27
C GLU A 120 3.56 21.62 -2.78
N ASP A 121 2.68 20.71 -2.38
CA ASP A 121 2.60 20.21 -1.00
C ASP A 121 3.90 19.53 -0.57
N ILE A 122 4.47 18.70 -1.43
CA ILE A 122 5.71 17.99 -1.14
C ILE A 122 6.88 18.96 -1.00
N ARG A 123 7.00 19.96 -1.87
CA ARG A 123 8.01 21.02 -1.76
C ARG A 123 7.91 21.73 -0.41
N ASN A 124 6.70 22.05 0.04
CA ASN A 124 6.43 22.81 1.25
C ASN A 124 6.36 21.96 2.54
N GLY A 125 6.17 20.64 2.44
CA GLY A 125 5.86 19.70 3.53
C GLY A 125 7.04 19.24 4.39
N GLY A 126 8.11 20.04 4.48
CA GLY A 126 9.31 19.70 5.25
C GLY A 126 10.09 18.50 4.69
N LYS A 127 10.85 17.82 5.57
CA LYS A 127 11.78 16.72 5.21
C LYS A 127 11.09 15.47 4.69
N PHE A 128 9.86 15.19 5.13
CA PHE A 128 9.21 13.90 4.86
C PHE A 128 8.21 13.92 3.71
N GLY A 129 7.89 15.11 3.15
CA GLY A 129 6.88 15.25 2.10
C GLY A 129 5.48 14.82 2.57
N LYS A 130 4.58 15.77 2.83
CA LYS A 130 3.20 15.47 3.21
C LYS A 130 2.23 16.11 2.23
N ILE A 131 1.30 15.32 1.68
CA ILE A 131 0.14 15.85 0.95
C ILE A 131 -0.86 16.41 1.98
N SER A 132 -1.27 17.65 1.78
CA SER A 132 -2.23 18.36 2.62
C SER A 132 -3.64 17.76 2.54
N ASN A 133 -4.47 18.04 3.54
CA ASN A 133 -5.87 17.59 3.52
C ASN A 133 -6.65 18.29 2.40
N GLU A 134 -6.30 19.55 2.09
CA GLU A 134 -6.86 20.35 1.01
C GLU A 134 -6.58 19.68 -0.35
N THR A 135 -5.34 19.27 -0.61
CA THR A 135 -4.99 18.55 -1.83
C THR A 135 -5.67 17.19 -1.90
N ARG A 136 -5.72 16.41 -0.81
CA ARG A 136 -6.46 15.13 -0.79
C ARG A 136 -7.95 15.31 -1.12
N ALA A 137 -8.58 16.32 -0.54
CA ALA A 137 -9.97 16.66 -0.83
C ALA A 137 -10.16 17.08 -2.30
N PHE A 138 -9.24 17.88 -2.85
CA PHE A 138 -9.24 18.24 -4.26
C PHE A 138 -9.14 17.00 -5.15
N LEU A 139 -8.14 16.14 -4.95
CA LEU A 139 -7.93 14.93 -5.74
C LEU A 139 -9.19 14.05 -5.75
N LYS A 140 -9.77 13.81 -4.57
CA LYS A 140 -11.02 13.05 -4.44
C LYS A 140 -12.19 13.69 -5.19
N SER A 141 -12.35 15.02 -5.10
CA SER A 141 -13.40 15.76 -5.83
C SER A 141 -13.25 15.70 -7.35
N LYS A 142 -12.04 15.41 -7.83
CA LYS A 142 -11.69 15.28 -9.25
C LYS A 142 -11.57 13.83 -9.70
N GLN A 143 -11.98 12.85 -8.89
CA GLN A 143 -11.86 11.43 -9.21
C GLN A 143 -10.41 11.02 -9.56
N LEU A 144 -9.44 11.62 -8.86
CA LEU A 144 -8.02 11.26 -8.89
C LEU A 144 -7.73 10.45 -7.62
N TYR A 145 -7.60 9.13 -7.76
CA TYR A 145 -7.53 8.22 -6.63
C TYR A 145 -6.08 7.92 -6.27
N THR A 146 -5.66 8.35 -5.10
CA THR A 146 -4.34 8.03 -4.55
C THR A 146 -4.24 6.54 -4.21
N VAL A 147 -3.14 5.90 -4.59
CA VAL A 147 -2.89 4.47 -4.40
C VAL A 147 -1.73 4.27 -3.43
N GLU A 148 -1.90 3.31 -2.53
CA GLU A 148 -0.85 2.75 -1.69
C GLU A 148 -0.69 1.25 -1.97
N ILE A 149 0.53 0.81 -2.24
CA ILE A 149 0.95 -0.53 -2.60
C ILE A 149 1.92 -1.02 -1.52
N LYS A 150 1.43 -1.89 -0.64
CA LYS A 150 2.30 -2.57 0.33
C LYS A 150 2.94 -3.80 -0.29
N SER A 151 4.25 -3.93 -0.19
CA SER A 151 4.96 -5.15 -0.57
C SER A 151 5.36 -5.97 0.66
N SER A 152 5.36 -7.30 0.56
CA SER A 152 5.78 -8.16 1.68
C SER A 152 6.37 -9.49 1.21
N ILE A 153 7.51 -9.88 1.75
CA ILE A 153 7.98 -11.27 1.65
C ILE A 153 6.96 -12.18 2.33
N ILE A 154 6.64 -13.30 1.68
CA ILE A 154 5.76 -14.33 2.25
C ILE A 154 6.42 -14.93 3.50
N PRO A 155 5.79 -14.84 4.68
CA PRO A 155 6.31 -15.48 5.88
C PRO A 155 6.34 -17.00 5.77
N ILE A 156 7.38 -17.63 6.34
CA ILE A 156 7.61 -19.07 6.29
C ILE A 156 6.35 -19.87 6.70
N ALA A 157 5.63 -19.40 7.72
CA ALA A 157 4.43 -20.06 8.22
C ALA A 157 3.28 -20.15 7.19
N ASP A 158 3.24 -19.28 6.18
CA ASP A 158 2.19 -19.33 5.14
C ASP A 158 2.45 -20.39 4.07
N TYR A 159 3.66 -20.95 4.02
CA TYR A 159 3.95 -22.13 3.21
C TYR A 159 3.51 -23.44 3.88
N ASN A 160 2.94 -23.40 5.09
CA ASN A 160 2.42 -24.60 5.74
C ASN A 160 1.34 -25.27 4.87
N GLY A 161 1.56 -26.53 4.50
CA GLY A 161 0.69 -27.28 3.58
C GLY A 161 0.93 -26.99 2.09
N VAL A 162 2.03 -26.28 1.76
CA VAL A 162 2.47 -26.01 0.39
C VAL A 162 3.72 -26.84 0.10
N ASP A 163 3.64 -27.73 -0.88
CA ASP A 163 4.79 -28.48 -1.39
C ASP A 163 5.64 -27.58 -2.30
N LYS A 164 6.76 -27.12 -1.75
CA LYS A 164 7.72 -26.26 -2.46
C LYS A 164 8.46 -26.97 -3.58
N SER A 165 8.56 -28.30 -3.56
CA SER A 165 9.22 -29.05 -4.64
C SER A 165 8.41 -29.02 -5.95
N ASN A 166 7.11 -28.73 -5.85
CA ASN A 166 6.19 -28.61 -6.97
C ASN A 166 5.47 -27.25 -6.94
N PHE A 167 6.21 -26.18 -6.61
CA PHE A 167 5.62 -24.87 -6.32
C PHE A 167 4.82 -24.27 -7.49
N SER A 168 5.20 -24.57 -8.73
CA SER A 168 4.49 -24.12 -9.93
C SER A 168 3.11 -24.75 -10.12
N ASN A 169 2.78 -25.79 -9.35
CA ASN A 169 1.48 -26.45 -9.41
C ASN A 169 0.35 -25.56 -8.88
N VAL A 170 -0.76 -25.49 -9.62
CA VAL A 170 -1.94 -24.67 -9.29
C VAL A 170 -2.53 -24.98 -7.92
N TYR A 171 -2.52 -26.24 -7.48
CA TYR A 171 -3.00 -26.63 -6.14
C TYR A 171 -2.12 -26.03 -5.04
N GLN A 172 -0.79 -26.05 -5.22
CA GLN A 172 0.15 -25.47 -4.26
C GLN A 172 0.00 -23.94 -4.19
N GLN A 173 -0.13 -23.30 -5.35
CA GLN A 173 -0.40 -21.87 -5.45
C GLN A 173 -1.73 -21.48 -4.78
N ARG A 174 -2.80 -22.28 -4.96
CA ARG A 174 -4.09 -22.05 -4.30
C ARG A 174 -4.01 -22.20 -2.78
N ASN A 175 -3.28 -23.19 -2.27
CA ASN A 175 -3.07 -23.36 -0.82
C ASN A 175 -2.33 -22.16 -0.22
N LEU A 176 -1.29 -21.68 -0.91
CA LEU A 176 -0.57 -20.49 -0.49
C LEU A 176 -1.47 -19.25 -0.49
N ILE A 177 -2.23 -19.01 -1.56
CA ILE A 177 -3.21 -17.91 -1.63
C ILE A 177 -4.19 -17.98 -0.45
N LYS A 178 -4.71 -19.16 -0.12
CA LYS A 178 -5.61 -19.36 1.02
C LYS A 178 -4.96 -18.96 2.34
N ASN A 179 -3.67 -19.21 2.52
CA ASN A 179 -2.94 -18.78 3.72
C ASN A 179 -2.69 -17.26 3.73
N LEU A 180 -2.29 -16.69 2.60
CA LEU A 180 -2.06 -15.24 2.46
C LEU A 180 -3.33 -14.42 2.72
N ARG A 181 -4.51 -14.91 2.31
CA ARG A 181 -5.81 -14.25 2.55
C ARG A 181 -6.22 -14.17 4.02
N LYS A 182 -5.61 -14.95 4.91
CA LYS A 182 -5.83 -14.87 6.37
C LYS A 182 -5.09 -13.69 7.02
N ARG A 183 -4.23 -13.00 6.26
CA ARG A 183 -3.52 -11.81 6.73
C ARG A 183 -4.39 -10.57 6.58
N ASP A 184 -3.89 -9.47 7.11
CA ASP A 184 -4.54 -8.17 7.01
C ASP A 184 -3.76 -7.20 6.11
N MET A 185 -4.49 -6.22 5.59
CA MET A 185 -3.98 -4.93 5.16
C MET A 185 -3.71 -4.06 6.37
N PHE A 186 -2.75 -3.13 6.28
CA PHE A 186 -2.41 -2.23 7.39
C PHE A 186 -2.25 -0.79 6.93
N VAL A 187 -2.78 0.16 7.72
CA VAL A 187 -2.52 1.59 7.55
C VAL A 187 -2.15 2.23 8.88
N TYR A 188 -1.23 3.19 8.83
CA TYR A 188 -0.85 3.92 10.04
C TYR A 188 -1.96 4.88 10.47
N PRO A 189 -2.25 4.97 11.78
CA PRO A 189 -3.11 6.03 12.28
C PRO A 189 -2.47 7.41 12.10
N GLU A 190 -3.31 8.44 11.96
CA GLU A 190 -2.86 9.82 11.79
C GLU A 190 -2.25 10.37 13.08
N PHE A 191 -2.95 10.20 14.21
CA PHE A 191 -2.62 10.94 15.42
C PHE A 191 -1.43 10.37 16.20
N THR A 192 -1.26 9.05 16.17
CA THR A 192 -0.15 8.39 16.85
C THR A 192 0.11 7.03 16.25
N ARG A 193 1.38 6.64 16.28
CA ARG A 193 1.86 5.39 15.71
C ARG A 193 2.76 4.62 16.70
N THR A 194 3.15 5.23 17.82
CA THR A 194 4.20 4.76 18.77
C THR A 194 3.65 4.13 20.06
N LEU A 195 2.37 3.76 20.13
CA LEU A 195 1.73 3.35 21.40
C LEU A 195 1.38 1.87 21.50
N GLY A 196 2.08 1.00 20.76
CA GLY A 196 1.82 -0.44 20.71
C GLY A 196 2.01 -1.20 22.03
N LYS A 197 2.51 -0.54 23.08
CA LYS A 197 2.60 -1.05 24.46
C LYS A 197 1.37 -0.76 25.32
N THR A 198 0.52 0.18 24.93
CA THR A 198 -0.62 0.66 25.73
C THR A 198 -1.93 0.66 24.94
N VAL A 199 -1.87 0.91 23.64
CA VAL A 199 -3.01 0.89 22.71
C VAL A 199 -3.03 -0.44 21.95
N HIS A 200 -4.05 -1.24 22.23
CA HIS A 200 -4.22 -2.58 21.65
C HIS A 200 -5.56 -2.77 20.92
N ASP A 201 -6.41 -1.75 20.93
CA ASP A 201 -7.73 -1.76 20.31
C ASP A 201 -8.14 -0.32 19.93
N PHE A 202 -9.18 -0.20 19.11
CA PHE A 202 -9.66 1.08 18.59
C PHE A 202 -10.25 1.99 19.68
N LYS A 203 -10.85 1.42 20.72
CA LYS A 203 -11.42 2.20 21.82
C LYS A 203 -10.33 2.96 22.58
N LYS A 204 -9.27 2.25 22.98
CA LYS A 204 -8.09 2.85 23.63
C LYS A 204 -7.39 3.87 22.74
N TYR A 205 -7.40 3.63 21.43
CA TYR A 205 -6.90 4.60 20.47
C TYR A 205 -7.71 5.92 20.53
N CYS A 206 -9.04 5.83 20.48
CA CYS A 206 -9.90 7.02 20.57
C CYS A 206 -9.78 7.75 21.91
N GLU A 207 -9.71 7.03 23.02
CA GLU A 207 -9.48 7.60 24.37
C GLU A 207 -8.17 8.40 24.40
N HIS A 208 -7.08 7.79 23.95
CA HIS A 208 -5.78 8.46 23.89
C HIS A 208 -5.82 9.72 23.02
N VAL A 209 -6.42 9.65 21.83
CA VAL A 209 -6.52 10.80 20.93
C VAL A 209 -7.36 11.92 21.54
N GLY A 210 -8.49 11.59 22.18
CA GLY A 210 -9.36 12.56 22.84
C GLY A 210 -8.67 13.30 24.01
N GLU A 211 -7.81 12.59 24.75
CA GLU A 211 -7.06 13.16 25.87
C GLU A 211 -5.90 14.05 25.43
N ASN A 212 -5.24 13.70 24.32
CA ASN A 212 -3.94 14.27 23.95
C ASN A 212 -3.99 15.24 22.76
N ASN A 213 -5.09 15.30 22.01
CA ASN A 213 -5.25 16.22 20.89
C ASN A 213 -6.27 17.34 21.24
N ARG A 214 -5.80 18.59 21.11
CA ARG A 214 -6.56 19.80 21.44
C ARG A 214 -7.85 19.94 20.62
N ASP A 215 -7.89 19.41 19.41
CA ASP A 215 -9.06 19.47 18.52
C ASP A 215 -10.25 18.68 19.06
N PHE A 216 -10.03 17.77 20.01
CA PHE A 216 -11.06 16.92 20.60
C PHE A 216 -11.35 17.22 22.08
N ARG A 217 -10.79 18.31 22.61
CA ARG A 217 -10.94 18.65 24.03
C ARG A 217 -12.41 18.82 24.42
N GLY A 218 -12.84 18.05 25.41
CA GLY A 218 -14.22 18.09 25.93
C GLY A 218 -15.23 17.30 25.10
N ILE A 219 -14.80 16.65 24.01
CA ILE A 219 -15.64 15.76 23.21
C ILE A 219 -15.52 14.35 23.76
N THR A 220 -16.63 13.64 23.92
CA THR A 220 -16.67 12.29 24.51
C THR A 220 -17.64 11.38 23.78
N GLY A 221 -17.59 10.08 24.10
CA GLY A 221 -18.52 9.07 23.59
C GLY A 221 -18.51 8.96 22.07
N GLU A 222 -19.69 8.78 21.48
CA GLU A 222 -19.85 8.55 20.04
C GLU A 222 -19.41 9.76 19.18
N ASP A 223 -19.64 11.00 19.65
CA ASP A 223 -19.20 12.20 18.91
C ASP A 223 -17.67 12.26 18.77
N LEU A 224 -16.94 11.83 19.82
CA LEU A 224 -15.47 11.72 19.75
C LEU A 224 -15.06 10.72 18.68
N ILE A 225 -15.66 9.53 18.70
CA ILE A 225 -15.34 8.45 17.76
C ILE A 225 -15.59 8.90 16.31
N GLN A 226 -16.76 9.48 16.03
CA GLN A 226 -17.12 9.93 14.68
C GLN A 226 -16.19 11.03 14.16
N ARG A 227 -15.78 11.97 15.02
CA ARG A 227 -14.83 13.03 14.63
C ARG A 227 -13.42 12.51 14.39
N ILE A 228 -12.97 11.54 15.19
CA ILE A 228 -11.68 10.87 14.97
C ILE A 228 -11.70 10.12 13.64
N ILE A 229 -12.73 9.31 13.38
CA ILE A 229 -12.88 8.57 12.11
C ILE A 229 -12.86 9.53 10.93
N LYS A 230 -13.61 10.63 11.01
CA LYS A 230 -13.63 11.65 9.95
C LYS A 230 -12.23 12.21 9.69
N LYS A 231 -11.51 12.59 10.74
CA LYS A 231 -10.16 13.14 10.62
C LYS A 231 -9.13 12.12 10.11
N GLU A 232 -9.27 10.86 10.50
CA GLU A 232 -8.43 9.78 9.99
C GLU A 232 -8.63 9.59 8.49
N LEU A 233 -9.88 9.56 8.03
CA LEU A 233 -10.25 9.40 6.62
C LEU A 233 -9.71 10.54 5.74
N GLU A 234 -9.62 11.76 6.26
CA GLU A 234 -9.05 12.91 5.55
C GLU A 234 -7.59 12.68 5.11
N THR A 235 -6.84 11.80 5.79
CA THR A 235 -5.41 11.61 5.54
C THR A 235 -5.05 10.33 4.80
N LYS A 236 -6.02 9.43 4.56
CA LYS A 236 -5.76 8.13 3.91
C LYS A 236 -5.68 8.22 2.39
N CYS A 237 -5.00 7.24 1.80
CA CYS A 237 -5.06 6.99 0.37
C CYS A 237 -6.44 6.47 -0.01
N SER A 238 -6.81 6.66 -1.27
CA SER A 238 -8.12 6.21 -1.75
C SER A 238 -8.17 4.69 -1.86
N ILE A 239 -7.09 4.09 -2.35
CA ILE A 239 -6.98 2.66 -2.67
C ILE A 239 -5.74 2.10 -1.98
N TYR A 240 -5.90 0.93 -1.37
CA TYR A 240 -4.82 0.15 -0.77
C TYR A 240 -4.78 -1.24 -1.39
N THR A 241 -3.58 -1.69 -1.77
CA THR A 241 -3.32 -3.06 -2.21
C THR A 241 -2.08 -3.62 -1.51
N ARG A 242 -1.99 -4.95 -1.47
CA ARG A 242 -0.81 -5.64 -0.95
C ARG A 242 -0.38 -6.75 -1.88
N ILE A 243 0.90 -6.73 -2.22
CA ILE A 243 1.57 -7.71 -3.07
C ILE A 243 2.53 -8.52 -2.20
N PHE A 244 2.30 -9.83 -2.16
CA PHE A 244 3.20 -10.75 -1.48
C PHE A 244 4.22 -11.32 -2.46
N PHE A 245 5.46 -11.52 -2.01
CA PHE A 245 6.55 -11.96 -2.86
C PHE A 245 7.15 -13.30 -2.43
N ASP A 246 7.36 -14.15 -3.44
CA ASP A 246 8.24 -15.31 -3.39
C ASP A 246 9.47 -15.03 -4.25
N PHE A 247 10.64 -15.02 -3.62
CA PHE A 247 11.94 -14.82 -4.27
C PHE A 247 12.75 -16.12 -4.38
N GLU A 248 12.30 -17.23 -3.78
CA GLU A 248 13.17 -18.37 -3.49
C GLU A 248 12.79 -19.62 -4.28
N ASN A 249 11.50 -19.93 -4.38
CA ASN A 249 11.05 -21.28 -4.73
C ASN A 249 11.04 -21.55 -6.24
N THR A 250 11.32 -20.55 -7.09
CA THR A 250 11.41 -20.73 -8.55
C THR A 250 12.54 -19.91 -9.18
N SER A 251 12.77 -20.07 -10.49
CA SER A 251 13.64 -19.20 -11.29
C SER A 251 13.05 -17.80 -11.55
N SER A 252 11.78 -17.58 -11.19
CA SER A 252 11.10 -16.29 -11.26
C SER A 252 10.87 -15.73 -9.86
N ILE A 253 10.77 -14.41 -9.76
CA ILE A 253 10.08 -13.75 -8.66
C ILE A 253 8.59 -13.84 -8.94
N ILE A 254 7.83 -14.18 -7.91
CA ILE A 254 6.38 -14.33 -7.99
C ILE A 254 5.73 -13.30 -7.08
N GLY A 255 4.90 -12.43 -7.67
CA GLY A 255 4.06 -11.46 -6.97
C GLY A 255 2.62 -11.94 -6.90
N TYR A 256 2.03 -11.94 -5.70
CA TYR A 256 0.64 -12.32 -5.45
C TYR A 256 -0.18 -11.08 -5.10
N ILE A 257 -1.05 -10.66 -6.01
CA ILE A 257 -2.00 -9.57 -5.80
C ILE A 257 -3.29 -10.17 -5.26
N THR A 258 -3.55 -9.94 -3.97
CA THR A 258 -4.61 -10.63 -3.21
C THR A 258 -5.95 -9.89 -3.15
N GLY A 259 -5.99 -8.67 -3.67
CA GLY A 259 -7.17 -7.81 -3.72
C GLY A 259 -6.85 -6.35 -3.38
N TYR A 260 -7.88 -5.52 -3.31
CA TYR A 260 -7.79 -4.13 -2.86
C TYR A 260 -8.85 -3.78 -1.83
N ALA A 261 -8.55 -2.77 -1.03
CA ALA A 261 -9.48 -2.11 -0.11
C ALA A 261 -9.51 -0.61 -0.40
N LEU A 262 -10.65 0.04 -0.19
CA LEU A 262 -10.70 1.50 -0.15
C LEU A 262 -10.21 2.00 1.21
N GLY A 263 -9.65 3.20 1.26
CA GLY A 263 -9.26 3.82 2.52
C GLY A 263 -10.41 3.89 3.53
N SER A 264 -11.65 4.05 3.04
CA SER A 264 -12.87 4.02 3.87
C SER A 264 -13.18 2.67 4.48
N ASP A 265 -12.76 1.56 3.85
CA ASP A 265 -13.13 0.21 4.29
C ASP A 265 -12.51 -0.12 5.67
N PHE A 266 -11.37 0.49 6.01
CA PHE A 266 -10.72 0.37 7.33
C PHE A 266 -11.51 1.00 8.49
N PHE A 267 -12.51 1.84 8.19
CA PHE A 267 -13.22 2.65 9.20
C PHE A 267 -14.71 2.33 9.31
N ILE A 268 -15.18 1.27 8.62
CA ILE A 268 -16.55 0.77 8.79
C ILE A 268 -16.68 0.07 10.16
N GLU A 269 -15.73 -0.83 10.45
CA GLU A 269 -15.56 -1.51 11.73
C GLU A 269 -14.07 -1.44 12.11
N PRO A 270 -13.60 -0.28 12.60
CA PRO A 270 -12.18 -0.03 12.77
C PRO A 270 -11.57 -0.94 13.84
N GLU A 271 -10.52 -1.65 13.44
CA GLU A 271 -9.70 -2.46 14.34
C GLU A 271 -8.29 -1.91 14.38
N ILE A 272 -7.78 -1.68 15.59
CA ILE A 272 -6.36 -1.37 15.83
C ILE A 272 -5.66 -2.63 16.32
N MET A 273 -4.45 -2.85 15.84
CA MET A 273 -3.55 -3.87 16.37
C MET A 273 -2.13 -3.32 16.58
N ASN A 274 -1.37 -4.01 17.41
CA ASN A 274 0.07 -3.86 17.53
C ASN A 274 0.79 -5.05 16.89
N ILE A 275 1.78 -4.79 16.04
CA ILE A 275 2.64 -5.84 15.48
C ILE A 275 3.94 -5.79 16.28
N SER A 276 3.99 -6.46 17.43
CA SER A 276 5.22 -6.47 18.22
C SER A 276 6.24 -7.44 17.62
N LYS A 277 7.19 -6.91 16.85
CA LYS A 277 8.45 -7.59 16.55
C LYS A 277 9.54 -6.97 17.41
N LYS A 278 10.20 -7.82 18.21
CA LYS A 278 11.29 -7.41 19.10
C LYS A 278 12.31 -6.59 18.32
N ASN A 279 12.68 -5.42 18.83
CA ASN A 279 13.60 -4.45 18.19
C ASN A 279 13.18 -3.87 16.82
N LYS A 280 11.96 -4.10 16.32
CA LYS A 280 11.52 -3.64 14.97
C LYS A 280 10.25 -2.81 15.00
N SER A 281 9.23 -3.24 15.73
CA SER A 281 7.92 -2.59 15.71
C SER A 281 7.17 -2.74 17.04
N GLU A 282 7.88 -2.96 18.15
CA GLU A 282 7.30 -3.19 19.48
C GLU A 282 6.27 -2.13 19.91
N SER A 283 6.47 -0.91 19.45
CA SER A 283 5.62 0.23 19.77
C SER A 283 4.70 0.64 18.61
N ALA A 284 4.73 -0.04 17.47
CA ALA A 284 3.95 0.36 16.30
C ALA A 284 2.49 -0.09 16.41
N ILE A 285 1.56 0.81 16.13
CA ILE A 285 0.13 0.50 15.96
C ILE A 285 -0.35 0.74 14.54
N TYR A 286 -1.34 -0.04 14.13
CA TYR A 286 -1.90 -0.06 12.79
C TYR A 286 -3.41 -0.21 12.87
N TYR A 287 -4.14 0.47 11.99
CA TYR A 287 -5.44 -0.03 11.58
C TYR A 287 -5.23 -1.26 10.72
N LYS A 288 -6.01 -2.30 10.97
CA LYS A 288 -5.99 -3.51 10.16
C LYS A 288 -7.31 -3.70 9.42
N PHE A 289 -7.24 -4.30 8.25
CA PHE A 289 -8.42 -4.72 7.48
C PHE A 289 -8.16 -6.11 6.88
N PRO A 290 -8.98 -7.13 7.18
CA PRO A 290 -8.73 -8.49 6.71
C PRO A 290 -8.67 -8.59 5.19
N ILE A 291 -7.62 -9.23 4.65
CA ILE A 291 -7.47 -9.42 3.19
C ILE A 291 -8.62 -10.26 2.63
N GLU A 292 -9.16 -11.17 3.42
CA GLU A 292 -10.35 -11.94 3.04
C GLU A 292 -11.58 -11.07 2.72
N LYS A 293 -11.68 -9.87 3.31
CA LYS A 293 -12.73 -8.87 3.05
C LYS A 293 -12.40 -7.94 1.89
N CYS A 294 -11.18 -7.97 1.35
CA CYS A 294 -10.81 -7.17 0.17
C CYS A 294 -11.61 -7.60 -1.06
N LYS A 295 -11.90 -6.63 -1.95
CA LYS A 295 -12.45 -6.92 -3.28
C LYS A 295 -11.38 -7.56 -4.16
N ASN A 296 -11.83 -8.36 -5.13
CA ASN A 296 -10.95 -8.92 -6.15
C ASN A 296 -10.30 -7.77 -6.93
N MET A 297 -8.99 -7.85 -7.18
CA MET A 297 -8.27 -6.79 -7.90
C MET A 297 -8.89 -6.45 -9.26
N LEU A 298 -9.42 -7.43 -10.01
CA LEU A 298 -10.08 -7.19 -11.29
C LEU A 298 -11.38 -6.37 -11.17
N GLN A 299 -12.00 -6.30 -9.99
CA GLN A 299 -13.16 -5.45 -9.76
C GLN A 299 -12.79 -3.97 -9.66
N ILE A 300 -11.50 -3.63 -9.57
CA ILE A 300 -11.07 -2.23 -9.49
C ILE A 300 -11.54 -1.44 -10.72
N PHE A 301 -11.67 -2.07 -11.90
CA PHE A 301 -12.05 -1.40 -13.15
C PHE A 301 -13.54 -1.06 -13.26
N ASN A 302 -14.40 -1.70 -12.45
CA ASN A 302 -15.85 -1.50 -12.48
C ASN A 302 -16.45 -1.19 -11.11
N ASP A 303 -15.61 -0.90 -10.10
CA ASP A 303 -16.09 -0.54 -8.78
C ASP A 303 -16.79 0.81 -8.81
N THR A 304 -18.11 0.75 -8.69
CA THR A 304 -18.96 1.95 -8.63
C THR A 304 -18.64 2.89 -7.47
N ARG A 305 -17.92 2.44 -6.44
CA ARG A 305 -17.43 3.32 -5.37
C ARG A 305 -16.27 4.23 -5.84
N ILE A 306 -15.62 3.87 -6.94
CA ILE A 306 -14.49 4.59 -7.56
C ILE A 306 -14.96 5.31 -8.83
N TRP A 307 -15.79 4.70 -9.67
CA TRP A 307 -16.05 5.25 -11.02
C TRP A 307 -17.41 5.92 -11.24
N ARG A 308 -18.20 6.10 -10.18
CA ARG A 308 -19.44 6.89 -10.22
C ARG A 308 -19.18 8.39 -10.10
#